data_AF-A0A848UUK5-F1
#
_entry.id   AF-A0A848UUK5-F1
#
_cell.length_a   1.000
_cell.length_b   1.000
_cell.length_c   1.000
_cell.angle_alpha   90.00
_cell.angle_beta   90.00
_cell.angle_gamma   90.00
#
_symmetry.space_group_name_H-M   'P 1'
#
loop_
_entity.id
_entity.type
_entity.pdbx_description
1 polymer ?
#
loop_
_entity_poly.entity_id
_entity_poly.type
_entity_poly.pdbx_seq_one_letter_code
_entity_poly.pdbx_strand_id
1 'polypeptide(L)'
;YAGVVGCYNGFRTFGIKHGLYHLKPAHECEDREEMEKQLAHITLPSNTKIVMTGYGRVGHGAREIMALLPIKEVGSDSFMNDSFSTPVFTHLDVHQYNRRKADGGFDKGQFFTDPSGYESTFAPYCHVADMYVACHYWAEGAPFLFTREDVKDPKWKVSVVADISCDIDGPVASTLKPSTIADPIYGYNPHTESIDEVMKADNIAVMAVDNLPCELPKDASVDFGNELIKHVLPHLLGKDEQGIIANASETTLDGNLAENFKYLADYVAEAGS
;
A
#
# COMPACT_ATOMS: atom_id res chain seq x y z
N TYR A 1 -5.44 8.38 -5.21
CA TYR A 1 -6.63 7.74 -4.60
C TYR A 1 -6.33 6.49 -3.78
N ALA A 2 -5.71 5.43 -4.34
CA ALA A 2 -5.47 4.19 -3.56
C ALA A 2 -4.79 4.44 -2.19
N GLY A 3 -3.73 5.25 -2.15
CA GLY A 3 -3.09 5.64 -0.89
C GLY A 3 -3.98 6.41 0.09
N VAL A 4 -4.81 7.32 -0.44
CA VAL A 4 -5.73 8.15 0.35
C VAL A 4 -6.79 7.26 1.00
N VAL A 5 -7.53 6.49 0.20
CA VAL A 5 -8.59 5.59 0.68
C VAL A 5 -7.99 4.47 1.53
N GLY A 6 -6.86 3.89 1.13
CA GLY A 6 -6.22 2.81 1.88
C GLY A 6 -5.72 3.27 3.25
N CYS A 7 -5.15 4.47 3.36
CA CYS A 7 -4.74 5.01 4.65
C CYS A 7 -5.96 5.30 5.55
N TYR A 8 -7.02 5.87 4.97
CA TYR A 8 -8.30 6.07 5.65
C TYR A 8 -8.88 4.75 6.19
N ASN A 9 -8.95 3.72 5.35
CA ASN A 9 -9.42 2.38 5.73
C ASN A 9 -8.50 1.72 6.76
N GLY A 10 -7.20 2.01 6.73
CA GLY A 10 -6.26 1.61 7.77
C GLY A 10 -6.64 2.19 9.14
N PHE A 11 -6.92 3.49 9.21
CA PHE A 11 -7.40 4.11 10.45
C PHE A 11 -8.78 3.60 10.87
N ARG A 12 -9.70 3.37 9.93
CA ARG A 12 -10.98 2.72 10.22
C ARG A 12 -10.77 1.34 10.85
N THR A 13 -9.84 0.56 10.30
CA THR A 13 -9.45 -0.76 10.82
C THR A 13 -8.86 -0.66 12.22
N PHE A 14 -8.02 0.34 12.47
CA PHE A 14 -7.45 0.61 13.79
C PHE A 14 -8.52 0.97 14.83
N GLY A 15 -9.47 1.83 14.47
CA GLY A 15 -10.62 2.17 15.32
C GLY A 15 -11.46 0.94 15.67
N ILE A 16 -11.75 0.07 14.68
CA ILE A 16 -12.48 -1.19 14.90
C ILE A 16 -11.69 -2.10 15.82
N LYS A 17 -10.44 -2.45 15.46
CA LYS A 17 -9.57 -3.39 16.18
C LYS A 17 -9.48 -3.08 17.68
N HIS A 18 -9.38 -1.80 18.01
CA HIS A 18 -9.17 -1.34 19.38
C HIS A 18 -10.43 -0.78 20.05
N GLY A 19 -11.56 -0.74 19.36
CA GLY A 19 -12.82 -0.17 19.87
C GLY A 19 -12.72 1.32 20.24
N LEU A 20 -11.87 2.09 19.56
CA LEU A 20 -11.54 3.47 19.94
C LEU A 20 -12.49 4.51 19.36
N TYR A 21 -12.92 4.32 18.12
CA TYR A 21 -13.75 5.24 17.36
C TYR A 21 -14.40 4.51 16.18
N HIS A 22 -15.37 5.17 15.54
CA HIS A 22 -16.05 4.66 14.36
C HIS A 22 -15.90 5.66 13.22
N LEU A 23 -15.54 5.17 12.03
CA LEU A 23 -15.48 5.95 10.80
C LEU A 23 -16.45 5.35 9.79
N LYS A 24 -17.20 6.21 9.10
CA LYS A 24 -18.04 5.81 7.96
C LYS A 24 -17.17 5.12 6.90
N PRO A 25 -17.58 3.99 6.31
CA PRO A 25 -16.85 3.38 5.18
C PRO A 25 -16.67 4.40 4.04
N ALA A 26 -15.53 4.38 3.35
CA ALA A 26 -15.23 5.39 2.33
C ALA A 26 -16.24 5.35 1.17
N HIS A 27 -16.64 4.17 0.71
CA HIS A 27 -17.67 4.00 -0.33
C HIS A 27 -19.07 4.50 0.05
N GLU A 28 -19.34 4.75 1.33
CA GLU A 28 -20.61 5.34 1.77
C GLU A 28 -20.55 6.87 1.82
N CYS A 29 -19.35 7.47 1.76
CA CYS A 29 -19.17 8.92 1.66
C CYS A 29 -19.55 9.41 0.25
N GLU A 30 -20.17 10.58 0.17
CA GLU A 30 -20.56 11.23 -1.09
C GLU A 30 -19.34 11.57 -1.95
N ASP A 31 -18.27 12.02 -1.30
CA ASP A 31 -17.01 12.41 -1.91
C ASP A 31 -15.85 12.40 -0.90
N ARG A 32 -14.66 12.72 -1.40
CA ARG A 32 -13.44 12.87 -0.60
C ARG A 32 -13.61 13.86 0.55
N GLU A 33 -14.37 14.94 0.38
CA GLU A 33 -14.55 15.96 1.43
C GLU A 33 -15.35 15.39 2.62
N GLU A 34 -16.42 14.64 2.35
CA GLU A 34 -17.15 13.94 3.43
C GLU A 34 -16.26 12.89 4.13
N MET A 35 -15.48 12.13 3.37
CA MET A 35 -14.55 11.14 3.94
C MET A 35 -13.50 11.80 4.84
N GLU A 36 -12.88 12.90 4.40
CA GLU A 36 -11.86 13.61 5.20
C GLU A 36 -12.45 14.23 6.47
N LYS A 37 -13.72 14.67 6.47
CA LYS A 37 -14.42 15.13 7.69
C LYS A 37 -14.50 14.06 8.76
N GLN A 38 -14.53 12.77 8.40
CA GLN A 38 -14.54 11.67 9.36
C GLN A 38 -13.22 11.59 10.15
N LEU A 39 -12.11 12.09 9.62
CA LEU A 39 -10.79 12.05 10.28
C LEU A 39 -10.80 12.78 11.64
N ALA A 40 -11.69 13.76 11.83
CA ALA A 40 -11.86 14.46 13.10
C ALA A 40 -12.35 13.56 14.25
N HIS A 41 -12.91 12.39 13.95
CA HIS A 41 -13.34 11.40 14.96
C HIS A 41 -12.20 10.50 15.44
N ILE A 42 -11.05 10.51 14.76
CA ILE A 42 -9.91 9.67 15.11
C ILE A 42 -9.30 10.16 16.42
N THR A 43 -9.31 9.29 17.42
CA THR A 43 -8.60 9.48 18.69
C THR A 43 -7.61 8.34 18.88
N LEU A 44 -6.32 8.67 18.92
CA LEU A 44 -5.25 7.70 19.10
C LEU A 44 -4.68 7.80 20.52
N PRO A 45 -4.28 6.67 21.13
CA PRO A 45 -3.42 6.68 22.30
C PRO A 45 -2.17 7.56 22.08
N SER A 46 -1.76 8.30 23.11
CA SER A 46 -0.66 9.27 23.00
C SER A 46 0.70 8.66 22.65
N ASN A 47 0.84 7.34 22.80
CA ASN A 47 2.05 6.58 22.50
C ASN A 47 1.95 5.78 21.18
N THR A 48 0.91 6.00 20.37
CA THR A 48 0.75 5.30 19.09
C THR A 48 1.88 5.63 18.13
N LYS A 49 2.50 4.58 17.60
CA LYS A 49 3.54 4.64 16.57
C LYS A 49 3.04 3.98 15.29
N ILE A 50 3.14 4.68 14.16
CA ILE A 50 2.72 4.17 12.85
C ILE A 50 3.92 4.13 11.91
N VAL A 51 4.15 3.01 11.23
CA VAL A 51 5.20 2.91 10.22
C VAL A 51 4.56 2.82 8.84
N MET A 52 5.12 3.55 7.87
CA MET A 52 4.69 3.53 6.47
C MET A 52 5.87 3.23 5.56
N THR A 53 5.64 2.56 4.44
CA THR A 53 6.70 2.27 3.45
C THR A 53 6.30 2.75 2.07
N GLY A 54 7.26 3.24 1.28
CA GLY A 54 7.11 3.49 -0.15
C GLY A 54 6.78 4.94 -0.48
N TYR A 55 7.66 5.62 -1.22
CA TYR A 55 7.51 7.03 -1.64
C TYR A 55 6.92 7.18 -3.05
N GLY A 56 6.15 6.20 -3.51
CA GLY A 56 5.41 6.29 -4.78
C GLY A 56 4.12 7.13 -4.63
N ARG A 57 3.32 7.17 -5.70
CA ARG A 57 2.00 7.84 -5.71
C ARG A 57 1.09 7.37 -4.58
N VAL A 58 1.12 6.07 -4.26
CA VAL A 58 0.34 5.48 -3.17
C VAL A 58 0.80 6.03 -1.82
N GLY A 59 2.10 5.98 -1.51
CA GLY A 59 2.62 6.48 -0.24
C GLY A 59 2.43 7.98 -0.05
N HIS A 60 2.56 8.77 -1.12
CA HIS A 60 2.23 10.20 -1.08
C HIS A 60 0.74 10.44 -0.79
N GLY A 61 -0.16 9.68 -1.42
CA GLY A 61 -1.60 9.76 -1.10
C GLY A 61 -1.92 9.35 0.35
N ALA A 62 -1.25 8.34 0.89
CA ALA A 62 -1.41 7.98 2.30
C ALA A 62 -0.86 9.05 3.25
N ARG A 63 0.24 9.70 2.87
CA ARG A 63 0.84 10.81 3.61
C ARG A 63 -0.07 12.05 3.64
N GLU A 64 -0.90 12.29 2.62
CA GLU A 64 -1.93 13.33 2.66
C GLU A 64 -2.90 13.10 3.82
N ILE A 65 -3.38 11.88 4.02
CA ILE A 65 -4.26 11.54 5.15
C ILE A 65 -3.53 11.70 6.49
N MET A 66 -2.28 11.24 6.59
CA MET A 66 -1.48 11.43 7.81
C MET A 66 -1.33 12.91 8.18
N ALA A 67 -1.14 13.78 7.19
CA ALA A 67 -0.97 15.22 7.40
C ALA A 67 -2.24 15.93 7.91
N LEU A 68 -3.42 15.33 7.70
CA LEU A 68 -4.70 15.83 8.21
C LEU A 68 -4.97 15.41 9.66
N LEU A 69 -4.17 14.47 10.20
CA LEU A 69 -4.33 13.94 11.55
C LEU A 69 -3.38 14.62 12.54
N PRO A 70 -3.70 14.63 13.84
CA PRO A 70 -2.82 15.14 14.89
C PRO A 70 -1.67 14.15 15.21
N ILE A 71 -0.91 13.75 14.18
CA ILE A 71 0.18 12.78 14.25
C ILE A 71 1.45 13.46 13.73
N LYS A 72 2.55 13.35 14.48
CA LYS A 72 3.81 13.98 14.11
C LYS A 72 4.67 13.05 13.26
N GLU A 73 5.15 13.53 12.11
CA GLU A 73 6.17 12.83 11.33
C GLU A 73 7.53 12.90 12.03
N VAL A 74 8.22 11.77 12.12
CA VAL A 74 9.57 11.65 12.69
C VAL A 74 10.47 10.79 11.79
N GLY A 75 11.78 11.03 11.85
CA GLY A 75 12.77 10.20 11.15
C GLY A 75 12.84 8.77 11.71
N SER A 76 13.34 7.83 10.91
CA SER A 76 13.43 6.41 11.28
C SER A 76 14.19 6.17 12.59
N ASP A 77 15.29 6.90 12.80
CA ASP A 77 16.12 6.73 13.99
C ASP A 77 15.38 7.18 15.26
N SER A 78 14.74 8.34 15.24
CA SER A 78 13.90 8.81 16.34
C SER A 78 12.69 7.89 16.55
N PHE A 79 12.06 7.40 15.48
CA PHE A 79 10.96 6.46 15.58
C PHE A 79 11.34 5.20 16.36
N MET A 80 12.55 4.68 16.12
CA MET A 80 13.07 3.47 16.75
C MET A 80 13.55 3.69 18.18
N ASN A 81 14.22 4.82 18.46
CA ASN A 81 14.98 5.00 19.69
C ASN A 81 14.30 5.93 20.71
N ASP A 82 13.41 6.81 20.28
CA ASP A 82 12.81 7.82 21.15
C ASP A 82 11.45 7.38 21.71
N SER A 83 11.11 7.98 22.85
CA SER A 83 9.77 7.93 23.45
C SER A 83 8.99 9.19 23.12
N PHE A 84 7.69 9.04 22.86
CA PHE A 84 6.82 10.16 22.48
C PHE A 84 5.58 10.22 23.37
N SER A 85 5.12 11.43 23.65
CA SER A 85 3.88 11.72 24.36
C SER A 85 2.75 12.17 23.42
N THR A 86 2.94 12.01 22.12
CA THR A 86 1.97 12.28 21.06
C THR A 86 2.10 11.18 20.00
N PRO A 87 1.02 10.84 19.28
CA PRO A 87 1.13 9.90 18.16
C PRO A 87 2.19 10.35 17.15
N VAL A 88 2.98 9.41 16.66
CA VAL A 88 4.00 9.65 15.64
C VAL A 88 3.91 8.67 14.49
N PHE A 89 4.37 9.10 13.32
CA PHE A 89 4.59 8.20 12.20
C PHE A 89 5.97 8.41 11.56
N THR A 90 6.49 7.36 10.93
CA THR A 90 7.66 7.46 10.05
C THR A 90 7.33 6.90 8.68
N HIS A 91 7.85 7.52 7.63
CA HIS A 91 7.67 7.11 6.25
C HIS A 91 9.02 6.66 5.69
N LEU A 92 9.16 5.35 5.53
CA LEU A 92 10.42 4.71 5.17
C LEU A 92 10.59 4.59 3.66
N ASP A 93 11.77 4.97 3.18
CA ASP A 93 12.27 4.69 1.83
C ASP A 93 12.99 3.34 1.81
N VAL A 94 13.13 2.76 0.61
CA VAL A 94 13.58 1.37 0.39
C VAL A 94 14.91 1.03 1.07
N HIS A 95 15.82 2.00 1.17
CA HIS A 95 17.14 1.83 1.79
C HIS A 95 17.10 1.78 3.32
N GLN A 96 16.00 2.20 3.95
CA GLN A 96 15.83 2.22 5.41
C GLN A 96 15.30 0.89 5.96
N TYR A 97 14.86 0.00 5.06
CA TYR A 97 14.32 -1.31 5.42
C TYR A 97 14.86 -2.46 4.55
N ASN A 98 15.90 -2.23 3.76
CA ASN A 98 16.63 -3.26 3.03
C ASN A 98 18.14 -2.99 3.11
N ARG A 99 18.93 -4.06 3.13
CA ARG A 99 20.40 -3.98 3.02
C ARG A 99 20.98 -5.17 2.30
N ARG A 100 22.18 -5.02 1.75
CA ARG A 100 22.95 -6.14 1.20
C ARG A 100 23.41 -7.07 2.31
N LYS A 101 23.28 -8.37 2.07
CA LYS A 101 23.74 -9.44 2.98
C LYS A 101 25.27 -9.41 3.17
N ALA A 102 26.01 -8.96 2.16
CA ALA A 102 27.47 -9.03 2.13
C ALA A 102 28.17 -7.96 3.00
N ASP A 103 27.66 -6.72 2.99
CA ASP A 103 28.34 -5.56 3.60
C ASP A 103 27.41 -4.65 4.42
N GLY A 104 26.10 -4.93 4.43
CA GLY A 104 25.09 -4.10 5.10
C GLY A 104 24.81 -2.77 4.42
N GLY A 105 25.39 -2.50 3.25
CA GLY A 105 25.13 -1.30 2.45
C GLY A 105 23.85 -1.41 1.63
N PHE A 106 23.50 -0.35 0.89
CA PHE A 106 22.35 -0.36 -0.01
C PHE A 106 22.67 0.35 -1.33
N ASP A 107 22.25 -0.23 -2.46
CA ASP A 107 22.29 0.42 -3.78
C ASP A 107 20.91 0.27 -4.44
N LYS A 108 20.27 1.41 -4.73
CA LYS A 108 18.90 1.45 -5.24
C LYS A 108 18.78 0.87 -6.66
N GLY A 109 19.76 1.15 -7.51
CA GLY A 109 19.75 0.68 -8.90
C GLY A 109 19.94 -0.83 -8.98
N GLN A 110 20.88 -1.36 -8.20
CA GLN A 110 21.08 -2.79 -8.06
C GLN A 110 19.85 -3.47 -7.46
N PHE A 111 19.29 -2.95 -6.36
CA PHE A 111 18.12 -3.54 -5.71
C PHE A 111 16.92 -3.66 -6.65
N PHE A 112 16.68 -2.65 -7.49
CA PHE A 112 15.58 -2.70 -8.47
C PHE A 112 15.87 -3.57 -9.70
N THR A 113 17.13 -3.91 -9.95
CA THR A 113 17.51 -4.79 -11.07
C THR A 113 17.60 -6.25 -10.63
N ASP A 114 18.20 -6.51 -9.47
CA ASP A 114 18.39 -7.83 -8.86
C ASP A 114 18.44 -7.70 -7.33
N PRO A 115 17.34 -8.00 -6.61
CA PRO A 115 17.27 -7.91 -5.16
C PRO A 115 17.81 -9.15 -4.43
N SER A 116 18.29 -10.20 -5.11
CA SER A 116 18.67 -11.49 -4.49
C SER A 116 19.75 -11.38 -3.40
N GLY A 117 20.68 -10.44 -3.58
CA GLY A 117 21.76 -10.14 -2.63
C GLY A 117 21.32 -9.34 -1.38
N TYR A 118 20.04 -8.99 -1.28
CA TYR A 118 19.50 -8.15 -0.20
C TYR A 118 18.65 -8.95 0.80
N GLU A 119 18.54 -8.40 2.00
CA GLU A 119 17.67 -8.85 3.08
C GLU A 119 16.88 -7.66 3.66
N SER A 120 15.71 -7.94 4.23
CA SER A 120 14.88 -6.94 4.89
C SER A 120 15.40 -6.63 6.28
N THR A 121 15.34 -5.36 6.66
CA THR A 121 15.56 -4.88 8.02
C THR A 121 14.29 -4.23 8.59
N PHE A 122 13.13 -4.61 8.08
CA PHE A 122 11.84 -4.01 8.43
C PHE A 122 11.25 -4.56 9.75
N ALA A 123 11.43 -5.85 10.06
CA ALA A 123 10.84 -6.49 11.26
C ALA A 123 11.06 -5.71 12.58
N PRO A 124 12.24 -5.11 12.86
CA PRO A 124 12.42 -4.27 14.05
C PRO A 124 11.43 -3.10 14.19
N TYR A 125 10.97 -2.50 13.09
CA TYR A 125 9.95 -1.44 13.14
C TYR A 125 8.61 -1.98 13.65
N CYS A 126 8.30 -3.26 13.38
CA CYS A 126 7.09 -3.93 13.85
C CYS A 126 7.10 -4.22 15.35
N HIS A 127 8.26 -4.12 16.00
CA HIS A 127 8.39 -4.27 17.46
C HIS A 127 8.04 -2.98 18.22
N VAL A 128 8.02 -1.83 17.53
CA VAL A 128 7.74 -0.53 18.15
C VAL A 128 6.46 0.12 17.62
N ALA A 129 6.06 -0.20 16.39
CA ALA A 129 4.84 0.30 15.76
C ALA A 129 3.59 -0.45 16.21
N ASP A 130 2.47 0.24 16.29
CA ASP A 130 1.14 -0.30 16.56
C ASP A 130 0.38 -0.61 15.27
N MET A 131 0.72 0.12 14.20
CA MET A 131 0.10 0.02 12.88
C MET A 131 1.18 0.11 11.78
N TYR A 132 1.01 -0.72 10.76
CA TYR A 132 1.79 -0.66 9.52
C TYR A 132 0.91 -0.28 8.33
N VAL A 133 1.33 0.70 7.52
CA VAL A 133 0.71 1.05 6.23
C VAL A 133 1.65 0.70 5.08
N ALA A 134 1.35 -0.36 4.34
CA ALA A 134 2.14 -0.79 3.19
C ALA A 134 1.72 -0.01 1.95
N CYS A 135 2.59 0.90 1.47
CA CYS A 135 2.41 1.63 0.20
C CYS A 135 3.57 1.38 -0.78
N HIS A 136 4.35 0.33 -0.54
CA HIS A 136 5.52 0.02 -1.37
C HIS A 136 5.09 -0.75 -2.62
N TYR A 137 5.94 -0.70 -3.63
CA TYR A 137 5.89 -1.63 -4.74
C TYR A 137 6.83 -2.79 -4.43
N TRP A 138 6.37 -4.01 -4.64
CA TRP A 138 7.19 -5.20 -4.50
C TRP A 138 7.41 -5.86 -5.85
N ALA A 139 8.66 -6.21 -6.13
CA ALA A 139 9.05 -6.95 -7.33
C ALA A 139 9.34 -8.40 -6.95
N GLU A 140 9.02 -9.33 -7.85
CA GLU A 140 9.35 -10.74 -7.67
C GLU A 140 10.84 -10.92 -7.32
N GLY A 141 11.12 -11.70 -6.28
CA GLY A 141 12.47 -11.95 -5.78
C GLY A 141 12.97 -10.93 -4.73
N ALA A 142 12.26 -9.83 -4.49
CA ALA A 142 12.58 -8.95 -3.36
C ALA A 142 12.29 -9.63 -2.02
N PRO A 143 13.06 -9.34 -0.95
CA PRO A 143 12.83 -9.96 0.35
C PRO A 143 11.44 -9.59 0.89
N PHE A 144 10.86 -10.50 1.69
CA PHE A 144 9.70 -10.17 2.50
C PHE A 144 10.06 -9.04 3.45
N LEU A 145 9.14 -8.10 3.67
CA LEU A 145 9.33 -7.08 4.70
C LEU A 145 9.34 -7.76 6.07
N PHE A 146 8.38 -8.65 6.31
CA PHE A 146 8.38 -9.57 7.43
C PHE A 146 7.73 -10.91 7.05
N THR A 147 8.21 -11.98 7.66
CA THR A 147 7.75 -13.35 7.47
C THR A 147 6.70 -13.75 8.50
N ARG A 148 6.03 -14.89 8.32
CA ARG A 148 5.10 -15.43 9.33
C ARG A 148 5.79 -15.75 10.65
N GLU A 149 7.08 -16.08 10.61
CA GLU A 149 7.88 -16.33 11.81
C GLU A 149 8.18 -15.04 12.57
N ASP A 150 8.47 -13.94 11.86
CA ASP A 150 8.68 -12.63 12.50
C ASP A 150 7.43 -12.18 13.28
N VAL A 151 6.24 -12.48 12.77
CA VAL A 151 4.97 -12.14 13.43
C VAL A 151 4.74 -12.93 14.74
N LYS A 152 5.40 -14.07 14.91
CA LYS A 152 5.33 -14.88 16.13
C LYS A 152 6.33 -14.43 17.20
N ASP A 153 7.21 -13.46 16.90
CA ASP A 153 8.15 -12.91 17.88
C ASP A 153 7.35 -12.28 19.04
N PRO A 154 7.62 -12.61 20.32
CA PRO A 154 6.98 -11.97 21.47
C PRO A 154 7.14 -10.44 21.54
N LYS A 155 8.07 -9.86 20.78
CA LYS A 155 8.26 -8.42 20.65
C LYS A 155 7.36 -7.80 19.59
N TRP A 156 6.67 -8.58 18.77
CA TRP A 156 5.76 -8.09 17.75
C TRP A 156 4.65 -7.25 18.39
N LYS A 157 4.44 -6.04 17.87
CA LYS A 157 3.50 -5.07 18.43
C LYS A 157 2.44 -4.60 17.42
N VAL A 158 2.70 -4.75 16.12
CA VAL A 158 1.77 -4.32 15.07
C VAL A 158 0.47 -5.12 15.17
N SER A 159 -0.60 -4.41 15.50
CA SER A 159 -1.95 -4.96 15.67
C SER A 159 -2.82 -4.76 14.43
N VAL A 160 -2.40 -3.86 13.54
CA VAL A 160 -3.12 -3.48 12.32
C VAL A 160 -2.14 -3.36 11.16
N VAL A 161 -2.45 -4.04 10.06
CA VAL A 161 -1.75 -3.92 8.78
C VAL A 161 -2.74 -3.39 7.75
N ALA A 162 -2.46 -2.19 7.26
CA ALA A 162 -3.16 -1.60 6.13
C ALA A 162 -2.31 -1.83 4.88
N ASP A 163 -2.55 -2.95 4.20
CA ASP A 163 -1.84 -3.36 3.00
C ASP A 163 -2.50 -2.75 1.75
N ILE A 164 -1.99 -1.61 1.31
CA ILE A 164 -2.51 -0.88 0.15
C ILE A 164 -1.90 -1.42 -1.15
N SER A 165 -0.75 -2.09 -1.10
CA SER A 165 -0.18 -2.73 -2.29
C SER A 165 -0.95 -3.99 -2.66
N CYS A 166 -1.52 -4.68 -1.66
CA CYS A 166 -2.37 -5.87 -1.81
C CYS A 166 -1.66 -7.00 -2.57
N ASP A 167 -0.36 -7.15 -2.32
CA ASP A 167 0.46 -8.22 -2.89
C ASP A 167 0.18 -9.55 -2.13
N ILE A 168 -0.64 -10.42 -2.71
CA ILE A 168 -1.06 -11.71 -2.11
C ILE A 168 0.15 -12.65 -1.98
N ASP A 169 0.38 -13.21 -0.78
CA ASP A 169 1.58 -14.00 -0.45
C ASP A 169 2.90 -13.29 -0.84
N GLY A 170 2.84 -11.95 -0.94
CA GLY A 170 3.96 -11.08 -1.18
C GLY A 170 4.63 -10.66 0.13
N PRO A 171 5.28 -9.49 0.18
CA PRO A 171 6.22 -9.13 1.24
C PRO A 171 5.62 -8.97 2.65
N VAL A 172 4.31 -8.92 2.77
CA VAL A 172 3.56 -8.71 4.00
C VAL A 172 2.88 -10.03 4.38
N ALA A 173 3.55 -10.86 5.18
CA ALA A 173 3.14 -12.26 5.37
C ALA A 173 1.76 -12.46 6.04
N SER A 174 1.17 -11.42 6.64
CA SER A 174 -0.21 -11.45 7.17
C SER A 174 -1.30 -11.28 6.10
N THR A 175 -0.93 -10.86 4.88
CA THR A 175 -1.86 -10.64 3.76
C THR A 175 -2.13 -11.96 3.02
N LEU A 176 -3.12 -12.71 3.52
CA LEU A 176 -3.47 -14.05 3.01
C LEU A 176 -4.33 -14.02 1.74
N LYS A 177 -5.11 -12.97 1.53
CA LYS A 177 -6.01 -12.82 0.37
C LYS A 177 -6.40 -11.35 0.19
N PRO A 178 -6.84 -10.95 -1.02
CA PRO A 178 -7.44 -9.64 -1.19
C PRO A 178 -8.80 -9.64 -0.48
N SER A 179 -9.10 -8.50 0.14
CA SER A 179 -10.39 -8.19 0.74
C SER A 179 -11.23 -7.34 -0.24
N THR A 180 -12.52 -7.20 0.04
CA THR A 180 -13.44 -6.46 -0.85
C THR A 180 -13.94 -5.20 -0.17
N ILE A 181 -14.50 -4.26 -0.93
CA ILE A 181 -15.13 -3.07 -0.34
C ILE A 181 -16.25 -3.45 0.66
N ALA A 182 -16.97 -4.55 0.41
CA ALA A 182 -18.04 -5.03 1.29
C ALA A 182 -17.50 -5.68 2.58
N ASP A 183 -16.44 -6.48 2.46
CA ASP A 183 -15.74 -7.13 3.58
C ASP A 183 -14.25 -6.75 3.55
N PRO A 184 -13.88 -5.53 3.98
CA PRO A 184 -12.55 -4.95 3.75
C PRO A 184 -11.50 -5.36 4.77
N ILE A 185 -11.88 -6.07 5.83
CA ILE A 185 -11.03 -6.35 6.99
C ILE A 185 -11.21 -7.81 7.42
N TYR A 186 -10.11 -8.48 7.73
CA TYR A 186 -10.12 -9.77 8.39
C TYR A 186 -9.04 -9.86 9.47
N GLY A 187 -9.17 -10.80 10.41
CA GLY A 187 -8.12 -11.10 11.38
C GLY A 187 -7.15 -12.12 10.83
N TYR A 188 -5.85 -11.88 10.97
CA TYR A 188 -4.80 -12.88 10.77
C TYR A 188 -4.39 -13.44 12.13
N ASN A 189 -4.50 -14.75 12.31
CA ASN A 189 -4.04 -15.45 13.50
C ASN A 189 -2.60 -15.94 13.30
N PRO A 190 -1.59 -15.41 14.03
CA PRO A 190 -0.19 -15.79 13.84
C PRO A 190 0.12 -17.24 14.20
N HIS A 191 -0.68 -17.88 15.06
CA HIS A 191 -0.43 -19.26 15.51
C HIS A 191 -0.95 -20.29 14.51
N THR A 192 -2.11 -20.04 13.91
CA THR A 192 -2.71 -20.94 12.91
C THR A 192 -2.39 -20.52 11.48
N GLU A 193 -1.81 -19.33 11.29
CA GLU A 193 -1.51 -18.72 9.98
C GLU A 193 -2.75 -18.63 9.08
N SER A 194 -3.91 -18.40 9.68
CA SER A 194 -5.21 -18.43 9.00
C SER A 194 -6.05 -17.20 9.29
N ILE A 195 -7.10 -17.02 8.49
CA ILE A 195 -8.13 -16.02 8.74
C ILE A 195 -8.90 -16.39 10.02
N ASP A 196 -9.13 -15.39 10.86
CA ASP A 196 -9.83 -15.49 12.14
C ASP A 196 -10.49 -14.12 12.46
N GLU A 197 -11.05 -13.99 13.67
CA GLU A 197 -11.77 -12.80 14.13
C GLU A 197 -10.83 -11.59 14.31
N VAL A 198 -11.26 -10.44 13.79
CA VAL A 198 -10.52 -9.16 13.84
C VAL A 198 -10.21 -8.71 15.27
N MET A 199 -11.18 -8.88 16.19
CA MET A 199 -11.15 -8.31 17.54
C MET A 199 -10.36 -9.13 18.55
N LYS A 200 -9.92 -10.36 18.23
CA LYS A 200 -9.10 -11.17 19.14
C LYS A 200 -7.75 -10.49 19.39
N ALA A 201 -7.33 -10.37 20.65
CA ALA A 201 -6.15 -9.59 21.03
C ALA A 201 -4.88 -10.02 20.28
N ASP A 202 -4.68 -11.33 20.14
CA ASP A 202 -3.47 -11.91 19.52
C ASP A 202 -3.51 -11.90 17.97
N ASN A 203 -4.64 -11.52 17.37
CA ASN A 203 -4.78 -11.46 15.92
C ASN A 203 -4.38 -10.09 15.39
N ILE A 204 -3.87 -10.05 14.16
CA ILE A 204 -3.59 -8.81 13.44
C ILE A 204 -4.81 -8.48 12.58
N ALA A 205 -5.34 -7.27 12.69
CA ALA A 205 -6.37 -6.82 11.75
C ALA A 205 -5.71 -6.41 10.43
N VAL A 206 -6.09 -7.08 9.34
CA VAL A 206 -5.53 -6.83 8.01
C VAL A 206 -6.61 -6.21 7.13
N MET A 207 -6.29 -5.06 6.55
CA MET A 207 -7.05 -4.40 5.49
C MET A 207 -6.22 -4.48 4.21
N ALA A 208 -6.76 -5.14 3.19
CA ALA A 208 -6.05 -5.41 1.94
C ALA A 208 -7.02 -5.34 0.75
N VAL A 209 -7.64 -4.18 0.53
CA VAL A 209 -8.64 -4.00 -0.54
C VAL A 209 -7.91 -3.73 -1.86
N ASP A 210 -8.20 -4.50 -2.90
CA ASP A 210 -7.47 -4.47 -4.19
C ASP A 210 -7.93 -3.34 -5.13
N ASN A 211 -9.11 -2.77 -4.89
CA ASN A 211 -9.75 -1.77 -5.75
C ASN A 211 -10.12 -0.48 -5.00
N LEU A 212 -9.28 -0.07 -4.03
CA LEU A 212 -9.47 1.12 -3.19
C LEU A 212 -9.91 2.41 -3.93
N PRO A 213 -9.41 2.76 -5.13
CA PRO A 213 -9.91 3.94 -5.84
C PRO A 213 -11.42 3.93 -6.14
N CYS A 214 -12.04 2.74 -6.22
CA CYS A 214 -13.47 2.59 -6.48
C CYS A 214 -14.36 3.01 -5.30
N GLU A 215 -13.80 3.23 -4.10
CA GLU A 215 -14.57 3.77 -2.97
C GLU A 215 -14.77 5.29 -3.07
N LEU A 216 -14.03 5.99 -3.92
CA LEU A 216 -14.27 7.40 -4.27
C LEU A 216 -14.43 7.54 -5.79
N PRO A 217 -15.46 6.91 -6.38
CA PRO A 217 -15.56 6.77 -7.84
C PRO A 217 -15.77 8.11 -8.54
N LYS A 218 -16.45 9.06 -7.90
CA LYS A 218 -16.68 10.43 -8.41
C LYS A 218 -15.35 11.16 -8.59
N ASP A 219 -14.57 11.29 -7.51
CA ASP A 219 -13.30 12.01 -7.51
C ASP A 219 -12.26 11.33 -8.40
N ALA A 220 -12.14 9.99 -8.28
CA ALA A 220 -11.21 9.21 -9.09
C ALA A 220 -11.51 9.32 -10.60
N SER A 221 -12.80 9.31 -10.99
CA SER A 221 -13.19 9.42 -12.41
C SER A 221 -12.98 10.83 -12.96
N VAL A 222 -13.25 11.87 -12.18
CA VAL A 222 -13.03 13.26 -12.61
C VAL A 222 -11.54 13.52 -12.85
N ASP A 223 -10.68 13.11 -11.91
CA ASP A 223 -9.24 13.30 -12.06
C ASP A 223 -8.65 12.47 -13.19
N PHE A 224 -9.05 11.21 -13.32
CA PHE A 224 -8.64 10.38 -14.46
C PHE A 224 -9.09 11.00 -15.79
N GLY A 225 -10.32 11.49 -15.87
CA GLY A 225 -10.85 12.17 -17.05
C GLY A 225 -10.07 13.43 -17.40
N ASN A 226 -9.70 14.24 -16.40
CA ASN A 226 -8.90 15.45 -16.59
C ASN A 226 -7.49 15.12 -17.13
N GLU A 227 -6.84 14.09 -16.57
CA GLU A 227 -5.53 13.62 -17.06
C GLU A 227 -5.64 13.09 -18.50
N LEU A 228 -6.69 12.32 -18.82
CA LEU A 228 -6.96 11.85 -20.18
C LEU A 228 -7.17 13.01 -21.16
N ILE A 229 -7.98 14.01 -20.79
CA ILE A 229 -8.25 15.20 -21.62
C ILE A 229 -6.97 15.99 -21.87
N LYS A 230 -6.12 16.13 -20.85
CA LYS A 230 -4.91 16.96 -20.91
C LYS A 230 -3.75 16.27 -21.61
N HIS A 231 -3.56 14.97 -21.38
CA HIS A 231 -2.35 14.26 -21.76
C HIS A 231 -2.55 13.22 -22.87
N VAL A 232 -3.79 12.82 -23.17
CA VAL A 232 -4.05 11.79 -24.20
C VAL A 232 -4.84 12.38 -25.37
N LEU A 233 -5.94 13.09 -25.12
CA LEU A 233 -6.79 13.62 -26.20
C LEU A 233 -6.05 14.49 -27.24
N PRO A 234 -5.07 15.35 -26.88
CA PRO A 234 -4.35 16.13 -27.88
C PRO A 234 -3.56 15.27 -28.87
N HIS A 235 -3.02 14.14 -28.40
CA HIS A 235 -2.25 13.20 -29.23
C HIS A 235 -3.16 12.24 -29.99
N LEU A 236 -4.31 11.89 -29.41
CA LEU A 236 -5.31 11.03 -30.05
C LEU A 236 -6.03 11.73 -31.21
N LEU A 237 -6.41 12.99 -31.03
CA LEU A 237 -7.16 13.77 -32.03
C LEU A 237 -6.24 14.58 -32.95
N GLY A 238 -5.02 14.86 -32.49
CA GLY A 238 -4.02 15.65 -33.20
C GLY A 238 -2.87 14.79 -33.74
N LYS A 239 -1.67 15.36 -33.72
CA LYS A 239 -0.45 14.63 -34.09
C LYS A 239 0.15 13.98 -32.85
N ASP A 240 0.46 12.70 -32.96
CA ASP A 240 1.14 11.96 -31.90
C ASP A 240 2.66 12.18 -31.92
N GLU A 241 3.10 13.43 -31.73
CA GLU A 241 4.53 13.80 -31.82
C GLU A 241 5.39 13.13 -30.74
N GLN A 242 4.77 12.74 -29.63
CA GLN A 242 5.44 12.09 -28.49
C GLN A 242 5.32 10.56 -28.53
N GLY A 243 4.63 10.00 -29.54
CA GLY A 243 4.40 8.57 -29.65
C GLY A 243 3.53 7.99 -28.53
N ILE A 244 2.73 8.79 -27.83
CA ILE A 244 1.89 8.36 -26.71
C ILE A 244 0.86 7.34 -27.19
N ILE A 245 0.19 7.61 -28.32
CA ILE A 245 -0.82 6.70 -28.87
C ILE A 245 -0.15 5.48 -29.48
N ALA A 246 0.94 5.67 -30.22
CA ALA A 246 1.70 4.57 -30.79
C ALA A 246 2.20 3.59 -29.71
N ASN A 247 2.72 4.10 -28.59
CA ASN A 247 3.21 3.28 -27.48
C ASN A 247 2.08 2.61 -26.68
N ALA A 248 0.88 3.20 -26.68
CA ALA A 248 -0.30 2.65 -26.02
C ALA A 248 -1.13 1.70 -26.93
N SER A 249 -0.76 1.56 -28.21
CA SER A 249 -1.48 0.72 -29.16
C SER A 249 -0.88 -0.67 -29.24
N GLU A 250 -1.59 -1.68 -28.75
CA GLU A 250 -1.16 -3.09 -28.79
C GLU A 250 -1.14 -3.65 -30.22
N THR A 251 -2.01 -3.14 -31.10
CA THR A 251 -2.12 -3.55 -32.51
C THR A 251 -1.91 -2.39 -33.47
N THR A 252 -1.42 -2.71 -34.67
CA THR A 252 -1.47 -1.81 -35.82
C THR A 252 -2.90 -1.68 -36.34
N LEU A 253 -3.13 -0.72 -37.23
CA LEU A 253 -4.44 -0.53 -37.87
C LEU A 253 -4.90 -1.74 -38.71
N ASP A 254 -3.96 -2.60 -39.12
CA ASP A 254 -4.23 -3.83 -39.87
C ASP A 254 -4.55 -5.02 -38.94
N GLY A 255 -4.64 -4.80 -37.63
CA GLY A 255 -4.95 -5.82 -36.62
C GLY A 255 -3.77 -6.73 -36.24
N ASN A 256 -2.56 -6.44 -36.74
CA ASN A 256 -1.36 -7.16 -36.35
C ASN A 256 -0.79 -6.59 -35.05
N LEU A 257 -0.09 -7.39 -34.24
CA LEU A 257 0.60 -6.87 -33.06
C LEU A 257 1.61 -5.77 -33.46
N ALA A 258 1.58 -4.66 -32.72
CA ALA A 258 2.59 -3.61 -32.87
C ALA A 258 3.96 -4.11 -32.40
N GLU A 259 5.05 -3.49 -32.88
CA GLU A 259 6.43 -3.97 -32.64
C GLU A 259 6.73 -4.20 -31.16
N ASN A 260 6.33 -3.25 -30.31
CA ASN A 260 6.55 -3.29 -28.86
C ASN A 260 5.79 -4.43 -28.17
N PHE A 261 4.79 -5.02 -28.81
CA PHE A 261 3.89 -6.04 -28.27
C PHE A 261 4.06 -7.40 -28.96
N LYS A 262 5.03 -7.56 -29.85
CA LYS A 262 5.31 -8.84 -30.52
C LYS A 262 5.60 -10.00 -29.57
N TYR A 263 6.09 -9.71 -28.36
CA TYR A 263 6.30 -10.72 -27.33
C TYR A 263 5.00 -11.41 -26.88
N LEU A 264 3.82 -10.84 -27.19
CA LEU A 264 2.52 -11.44 -26.93
C LEU A 264 2.06 -12.43 -28.02
N ALA A 265 2.81 -12.62 -29.10
CA ALA A 265 2.40 -13.43 -30.25
C ALA A 265 2.01 -14.86 -29.86
N ASP A 266 2.75 -15.48 -28.94
CA ASP A 266 2.50 -16.86 -28.50
C ASP A 266 1.15 -16.98 -27.77
N TYR A 267 0.78 -15.98 -26.95
CA TYR A 267 -0.53 -15.95 -26.26
C TYR A 267 -1.71 -15.76 -27.22
N VAL A 268 -1.51 -14.97 -28.28
CA VAL A 268 -2.56 -14.73 -29.30
C VAL A 268 -2.77 -15.98 -30.17
N ALA A 269 -1.70 -16.73 -30.46
CA ALA A 269 -1.78 -17.97 -31.23
C ALA A 269 -2.54 -19.09 -30.50
N GLU A 270 -2.39 -19.20 -29.17
CA GLU A 270 -3.11 -20.19 -28.35
C GLU A 270 -4.61 -19.86 -28.19
N ALA A 271 -4.98 -18.58 -28.17
CA ALA A 271 -6.39 -18.16 -28.06
C ALA A 271 -7.19 -18.35 -29.37
N GLY A 272 -6.51 -18.57 -30.49
CA GLY A 272 -7.11 -18.74 -31.82
C GLY A 272 -7.35 -20.19 -32.27
N SER A 273 -7.03 -21.19 -31.43
CA SER A 273 -7.26 -22.62 -31.67
C SER A 273 -8.41 -23.17 -30.83
#